data_AF-A0A353VZC5-F1
#
_entry.id   AF-A0A353VZC5-F1
#
_cell.length_a   1.000
_cell.length_b   1.000
_cell.length_c   1.000
_cell.angle_alpha   90.00
_cell.angle_beta   90.00
_cell.angle_gamma   90.00
#
_symmetry.space_group_name_H-M   'P 1'
#
loop_
_entity.id
_entity.type
_entity.pdbx_description
1 polymer ?
#
loop_
_entity_poly.entity_id
_entity_poly.type
_entity_poly.pdbx_seq_one_letter_code
_entity_poly.pdbx_strand_id
1 'polypeptide(L)'
;MTLKKRMKIQKFEIHKILLILVVIYFLIFGYFMAYTVGQPDQTPHNYYSSLFSETWGVPEDDMDVGNYLVTGRPYLYYWLNGAIAKVYKAIFPVNPPIRTPIIWRLFSVILSTFTVYYTYKLARKVTNNPFAGVLAAFFLANTLMFVFVSGGIGYDNLMNLAAVAAIYHLVSVYKGDNFVEQSLLTGIWVIIGSITKLQYLLLTLIIFSAWLFFAIKNIKIIKLTFSKKNIILGVVFIGFLGLFLGLYGVNFIRYSKITPSCTQIKPQESCRGFSNRLEYHEPFSLDVFWFQRDNTTNIFQYVFQYWLYKMVESTWGILSHKTFVPLFSIGLHSVLALWAVGSQIRYWKPEDKTGTLLIFIMAAYSSYILFMNYRNEVNFSFQHYAVSGRYFSPIYGVFITLMVHYFLKIRSVLIKKLAFSLAIMIYFNGGLWMYISRYAEVFIHWRLYK
;
A
#
# COMPACT_ATOMS: atom_id res chain seq x y z
N MET A 1 -9.33 62.24 0.04
CA MET A 1 -10.00 60.99 0.47
C MET A 1 -9.82 59.94 -0.63
N THR A 2 -8.77 59.13 -0.59
CA THR A 2 -8.51 58.09 -1.62
C THR A 2 -7.77 56.90 -1.00
N LEU A 3 -8.54 56.03 -0.34
CA LEU A 3 -8.05 54.80 0.27
C LEU A 3 -8.20 53.63 -0.72
N LYS A 4 -7.42 53.63 -1.80
CA LYS A 4 -7.37 52.51 -2.76
C LYS A 4 -6.38 51.45 -2.25
N LYS A 5 -6.80 50.66 -1.27
CA LYS A 5 -6.03 49.52 -0.73
C LYS A 5 -5.89 48.47 -1.84
N ARG A 6 -4.78 48.50 -2.59
CA ARG A 6 -4.46 47.47 -3.59
C ARG A 6 -4.35 46.12 -2.90
N MET A 7 -5.37 45.27 -3.03
CA MET A 7 -5.27 43.86 -2.67
C MET A 7 -4.16 43.23 -3.50
N LYS A 8 -3.04 42.88 -2.86
CA LYS A 8 -2.01 42.04 -3.48
C LYS A 8 -2.60 40.63 -3.61
N ILE A 9 -3.07 40.29 -4.80
CA ILE A 9 -3.46 38.92 -5.13
C ILE A 9 -2.20 38.05 -4.99
N GLN A 10 -2.17 37.17 -4.00
CA GLN A 10 -1.07 36.24 -3.80
C GLN A 10 -1.05 35.27 -4.98
N LYS A 11 0.03 35.29 -5.78
CA LYS A 11 0.16 34.45 -6.97
C LYS A 11 0.18 32.98 -6.54
N PHE A 12 -0.90 32.24 -6.83
CA PHE A 12 -0.96 30.81 -6.53
C PHE A 12 0.11 30.05 -7.34
N GLU A 13 0.86 29.19 -6.67
CA GLU A 13 1.86 28.36 -7.33
C GLU A 13 1.18 27.28 -8.18
N ILE A 14 1.49 27.24 -9.48
CA ILE A 14 0.83 26.36 -10.47
C ILE A 14 0.83 24.88 -10.03
N HIS A 15 1.94 24.40 -9.45
CA HIS A 15 2.04 23.01 -9.01
C HIS A 15 1.03 22.64 -7.91
N LYS A 16 0.58 23.60 -7.08
CA LYS A 16 -0.46 23.36 -6.06
C LYS A 16 -1.82 23.19 -6.72
N ILE A 17 -2.13 23.99 -7.73
CA ILE A 17 -3.35 23.87 -8.53
C ILE A 17 -3.37 22.50 -9.21
N LEU A 18 -2.27 22.11 -9.86
CA LEU A 18 -2.17 20.80 -10.51
C LEU A 18 -2.31 19.64 -9.50
N LEU A 19 -1.72 19.75 -8.30
CA LEU A 19 -1.90 18.75 -7.26
C LEU A 19 -3.36 18.64 -6.82
N ILE A 20 -4.05 19.77 -6.62
CA ILE A 20 -5.48 19.79 -6.28
C ILE A 20 -6.30 19.11 -7.37
N LEU A 21 -6.01 19.38 -8.65
CA LEU A 21 -6.67 18.72 -9.77
C LEU A 21 -6.44 17.20 -9.77
N VAL A 22 -5.22 16.74 -9.50
CA VAL A 22 -4.90 15.29 -9.38
C VAL A 22 -5.65 14.66 -8.20
N VAL A 23 -5.76 15.36 -7.06
CA VAL A 23 -6.49 14.86 -5.88
C VAL A 23 -7.98 14.76 -6.17
N ILE A 24 -8.59 15.79 -6.78
CA ILE A 24 -10.00 15.77 -7.18
C ILE A 24 -10.26 14.65 -8.18
N TYR A 25 -9.38 14.53 -9.19
CA TYR A 25 -9.42 13.45 -10.17
C TYR A 25 -9.42 12.06 -9.50
N PHE A 26 -8.50 11.83 -8.55
CA PHE A 26 -8.43 10.58 -7.82
C PHE A 26 -9.68 10.35 -6.95
N LEU A 27 -10.20 11.37 -6.29
CA LEU A 27 -11.43 11.26 -5.48
C LEU A 27 -12.63 10.84 -6.34
N ILE A 28 -12.79 11.44 -7.52
CA ILE A 28 -13.86 11.05 -8.46
C ILE A 28 -13.67 9.60 -8.92
N PHE A 29 -12.45 9.21 -9.29
CA PHE A 29 -12.19 7.86 -9.74
C PHE A 29 -12.38 6.82 -8.62
N GLY A 30 -11.86 7.10 -7.43
CA GLY A 30 -12.04 6.30 -6.22
C GLY A 30 -13.49 6.19 -5.80
N TYR A 31 -14.28 7.27 -5.95
CA TYR A 31 -15.72 7.24 -5.71
C TYR A 31 -16.42 6.26 -6.64
N PHE A 32 -16.14 6.28 -7.95
CA PHE A 32 -16.70 5.27 -8.87
C PHE A 32 -16.29 3.84 -8.51
N MET A 33 -15.03 3.64 -8.11
CA MET A 33 -14.55 2.33 -7.64
C MET A 33 -15.24 1.90 -6.34
N ALA A 34 -15.61 2.83 -5.46
CA ALA A 34 -16.37 2.55 -4.25
C ALA A 34 -17.79 2.03 -4.52
N TYR A 35 -18.33 2.17 -5.74
CA TYR A 35 -19.59 1.55 -6.16
C TYR A 35 -19.42 0.32 -7.06
N THR A 36 -18.18 -0.07 -7.34
CA THR A 36 -17.84 -1.24 -8.15
C THR A 36 -17.69 -2.48 -7.25
N VAL A 37 -18.20 -3.64 -7.64
CA VAL A 37 -18.04 -4.93 -6.94
C VAL A 37 -16.80 -5.67 -7.46
N GLY A 38 -16.35 -6.65 -6.69
CA GLY A 38 -15.32 -7.60 -7.10
C GLY A 38 -13.95 -7.31 -6.51
N GLN A 39 -13.81 -6.30 -5.65
CA GLN A 39 -12.58 -6.09 -4.88
C GLN A 39 -12.27 -7.31 -4.01
N PRO A 40 -10.99 -7.57 -3.75
CA PRO A 40 -10.60 -8.81 -3.08
C PRO A 40 -10.98 -8.79 -1.60
N ASP A 41 -11.31 -9.98 -1.08
CA ASP A 41 -11.40 -10.29 0.35
C ASP A 41 -12.40 -9.42 1.14
N GLN A 42 -13.42 -8.85 0.49
CA GLN A 42 -14.35 -7.93 1.16
C GLN A 42 -15.17 -8.57 2.27
N THR A 43 -15.59 -9.84 2.12
CA THR A 43 -16.45 -10.50 3.11
C THR A 43 -15.78 -10.59 4.48
N PRO A 44 -14.54 -11.12 4.61
CA PRO A 44 -13.82 -11.08 5.88
C PRO A 44 -13.65 -9.65 6.43
N HIS A 45 -13.28 -8.68 5.60
CA HIS A 45 -13.06 -7.31 6.06
C HIS A 45 -14.35 -6.63 6.55
N ASN A 46 -15.48 -6.92 5.91
CA ASN A 46 -16.80 -6.47 6.29
C ASN A 46 -17.22 -7.08 7.63
N TYR A 47 -16.98 -8.39 7.81
CA TYR A 47 -17.22 -9.10 9.06
C TYR A 47 -16.45 -8.46 10.23
N TYR A 48 -15.11 -8.36 10.13
CA TYR A 48 -14.32 -7.78 11.22
C TYR A 48 -14.70 -6.32 11.51
N SER A 49 -14.91 -5.50 10.47
CA SER A 49 -15.33 -4.11 10.66
C SER A 49 -16.69 -3.98 11.36
N SER A 50 -17.60 -4.93 11.11
CA SER A 50 -18.91 -4.99 11.77
C SER A 50 -18.77 -5.37 13.23
N LEU A 51 -17.98 -6.39 13.55
CA LEU A 51 -17.72 -6.82 14.92
C LEU A 51 -17.05 -5.71 15.75
N PHE A 52 -16.07 -5.00 15.19
CA PHE A 52 -15.46 -3.82 15.84
C PHE A 52 -16.43 -2.61 15.96
N SER A 53 -17.58 -2.64 15.28
CA SER A 53 -18.61 -1.60 15.45
C SER A 53 -19.47 -1.79 16.69
N GLU A 54 -19.37 -2.95 17.35
CA GLU A 54 -20.16 -3.30 18.54
C GLU A 54 -19.48 -2.89 19.86
N THR A 55 -18.14 -2.71 19.84
CA THR A 55 -17.35 -2.33 21.02
C THR A 55 -16.30 -1.27 20.71
N TRP A 56 -15.87 -0.48 21.71
CA TRP A 56 -14.71 0.41 21.60
C TRP A 56 -13.37 -0.28 21.83
N GLY A 57 -13.39 -1.47 22.43
CA GLY A 57 -12.21 -2.30 22.65
C GLY A 57 -11.93 -3.25 21.48
N VAL A 58 -11.19 -4.32 21.80
CA VAL A 58 -11.06 -5.49 20.92
C VAL A 58 -12.21 -6.44 21.26
N PRO A 59 -13.08 -6.80 20.31
CA PRO A 59 -14.18 -7.75 20.55
C PRO A 59 -13.62 -9.14 20.83
N GLU A 60 -14.41 -9.94 21.55
CA GLU A 60 -14.13 -11.35 21.76
C GLU A 60 -14.25 -12.15 20.46
N ASP A 61 -13.57 -13.29 20.39
CA ASP A 61 -13.71 -14.18 19.24
C ASP A 61 -15.08 -14.87 19.26
N ASP A 62 -15.78 -14.81 18.14
CA ASP A 62 -16.97 -15.62 17.91
C ASP A 62 -16.54 -17.08 17.65
N MET A 63 -16.88 -17.98 18.57
CA MET A 63 -16.45 -19.39 18.51
C MET A 63 -17.20 -20.19 17.43
N ASP A 64 -18.37 -19.72 17.02
CA ASP A 64 -19.27 -20.39 16.07
C ASP A 64 -18.94 -20.00 14.62
N VAL A 65 -18.40 -18.80 14.40
CA VAL A 65 -18.06 -18.31 13.06
C VAL A 65 -16.66 -18.76 12.63
N GLY A 66 -16.58 -20.00 12.16
CA GLY A 66 -15.49 -20.59 11.37
C GLY A 66 -14.07 -20.13 11.73
N ASN A 67 -13.26 -19.85 10.71
CA ASN A 67 -11.84 -19.54 10.85
C ASN A 67 -11.55 -18.05 11.10
N TYR A 68 -12.57 -17.21 11.33
CA TYR A 68 -12.37 -15.80 11.58
C TYR A 68 -11.86 -15.58 13.01
N LEU A 69 -10.75 -14.87 13.13
CA LEU A 69 -10.02 -14.68 14.38
C LEU A 69 -9.65 -13.22 14.57
N VAL A 70 -10.06 -12.66 15.69
CA VAL A 70 -9.73 -11.32 16.17
C VAL A 70 -8.50 -11.39 17.07
N THR A 71 -8.47 -12.33 18.02
CA THR A 71 -7.40 -12.37 19.03
C THR A 71 -6.02 -12.53 18.41
N GLY A 72 -5.11 -11.68 18.84
CA GLY A 72 -3.72 -11.68 18.40
C GLY A 72 -3.51 -11.32 16.93
N ARG A 73 -4.52 -10.75 16.24
CA ARG A 73 -4.39 -10.26 14.87
C ARG A 73 -4.27 -8.74 14.80
N PRO A 74 -3.60 -8.19 13.78
CA PRO A 74 -3.62 -6.75 13.50
C PRO A 74 -5.06 -6.26 13.30
N TYR A 75 -5.45 -5.27 14.09
CA TYR A 75 -6.86 -4.86 14.20
C TYR A 75 -7.12 -3.39 13.83
N LEU A 76 -6.09 -2.56 13.66
CA LEU A 76 -6.26 -1.09 13.62
C LEU A 76 -7.23 -0.63 12.52
N TYR A 77 -7.14 -1.18 11.31
CA TYR A 77 -8.04 -0.81 10.22
C TYR A 77 -9.50 -1.13 10.54
N TYR A 78 -9.77 -2.32 11.11
CA TYR A 78 -11.12 -2.75 11.47
C TYR A 78 -11.67 -1.92 12.64
N TRP A 79 -10.82 -1.62 13.62
CA TRP A 79 -11.16 -0.74 14.74
C TRP A 79 -11.54 0.67 14.26
N LEU A 80 -10.79 1.24 13.31
CA LEU A 80 -11.12 2.54 12.70
C LEU A 80 -12.46 2.48 11.96
N ASN A 81 -12.71 1.45 11.16
CA ASN A 81 -14.01 1.26 10.50
C ASN A 81 -15.15 1.15 11.52
N GLY A 82 -14.97 0.35 12.57
CA GLY A 82 -15.93 0.19 13.66
C GLY A 82 -16.22 1.50 14.39
N ALA A 83 -15.18 2.29 14.68
CA ALA A 83 -15.30 3.63 15.27
C ALA A 83 -16.11 4.58 14.37
N ILE A 84 -15.81 4.62 13.07
CA ILE A 84 -16.56 5.41 12.09
C ILE A 84 -18.03 4.99 12.05
N ALA A 85 -18.31 3.68 12.05
CA ALA A 85 -19.68 3.17 12.05
C ALA A 85 -20.46 3.58 13.30
N LYS A 86 -19.83 3.55 14.49
CA LYS A 86 -20.45 4.01 15.74
C LYS A 86 -20.76 5.50 15.73
N VAL A 87 -19.80 6.33 15.33
CA VAL A 87 -20.01 7.79 15.20
C VAL A 87 -21.14 8.07 14.20
N TYR A 88 -21.15 7.37 13.07
CA TYR A 88 -22.20 7.52 12.06
C TYR A 88 -23.59 7.13 12.58
N LYS A 89 -23.71 5.97 13.25
CA LYS A 89 -24.97 5.52 13.88
C LYS A 89 -25.42 6.46 15.01
N ALA A 90 -24.50 7.10 15.72
CA ALA A 90 -24.83 8.09 16.74
C ALA A 90 -25.42 9.39 16.15
N ILE A 91 -24.95 9.80 14.97
CA ILE A 91 -25.47 10.98 14.26
C ILE A 91 -26.79 10.65 13.54
N PHE A 92 -26.93 9.44 12.99
CA PHE A 92 -28.10 8.98 12.23
C PHE A 92 -28.70 7.69 12.85
N PRO A 93 -29.37 7.77 14.01
CA PRO A 93 -29.83 6.60 14.75
C PRO A 93 -31.02 5.88 14.11
N VAL A 94 -31.88 6.60 13.39
CA VAL A 94 -33.10 6.05 12.77
C VAL A 94 -32.95 6.10 11.25
N ASN A 95 -32.99 4.94 10.59
CA ASN A 95 -32.88 4.79 9.14
C ASN A 95 -31.66 5.51 8.52
N PRO A 96 -30.42 5.04 8.80
CA PRO A 96 -29.22 5.66 8.26
C PRO A 96 -29.29 5.77 6.73
N PRO A 97 -29.08 6.96 6.14
CA PRO A 97 -29.31 7.22 4.71
C PRO A 97 -28.35 6.44 3.81
N ILE A 98 -27.15 6.14 4.30
CA ILE A 98 -26.09 5.41 3.61
C ILE A 98 -25.81 4.10 4.36
N ARG A 99 -25.69 3.01 3.61
CA ARG A 99 -25.29 1.69 4.15
C ARG A 99 -23.86 1.76 4.66
N THR A 100 -23.61 1.24 5.86
CA THR A 100 -22.29 1.27 6.52
C THR A 100 -21.13 0.77 5.65
N PRO A 101 -21.25 -0.32 4.84
CA PRO A 101 -20.17 -0.76 3.96
C PRO A 101 -19.71 0.31 2.94
N ILE A 102 -20.62 1.16 2.45
CA ILE A 102 -20.27 2.25 1.53
C ILE A 102 -19.46 3.31 2.26
N ILE A 103 -19.76 3.60 3.52
CA ILE A 103 -18.99 4.53 4.35
C ILE A 103 -17.56 4.03 4.54
N TRP A 104 -17.38 2.74 4.81
CA TRP A 104 -16.04 2.13 4.93
C TRP A 104 -15.25 2.14 3.61
N ARG A 105 -15.94 1.98 2.47
CA ARG A 105 -15.33 2.15 1.14
C ARG A 105 -14.90 3.60 0.89
N LEU A 106 -15.75 4.58 1.20
CA LEU A 106 -15.40 6.00 1.07
C LEU A 106 -14.26 6.40 2.01
N PHE A 107 -14.24 5.86 3.23
CA PHE A 107 -13.10 6.03 4.14
C PHE A 107 -11.81 5.45 3.54
N SER A 108 -11.88 4.30 2.88
CA SER A 108 -10.75 3.70 2.17
C SER A 108 -10.24 4.58 1.03
N VAL A 109 -11.13 5.24 0.29
CA VAL A 109 -10.77 6.25 -0.73
C VAL A 109 -10.05 7.45 -0.08
N ILE A 110 -10.51 7.92 1.09
CA ILE A 110 -9.84 8.99 1.84
C ILE A 110 -8.42 8.58 2.24
N LEU A 111 -8.24 7.38 2.80
CA LEU A 111 -6.91 6.85 3.15
C LEU A 111 -5.99 6.80 1.93
N SER A 112 -6.47 6.27 0.80
CA SER A 112 -5.70 6.22 -0.44
C SER A 112 -5.42 7.59 -1.05
N THR A 113 -6.28 8.59 -0.81
CA THR A 113 -6.02 9.98 -1.20
C THR A 113 -4.81 10.53 -0.46
N PHE A 114 -4.66 10.21 0.84
CA PHE A 114 -3.45 10.53 1.58
C PHE A 114 -2.23 9.76 1.05
N THR A 115 -2.39 8.52 0.58
CA THR A 115 -1.29 7.77 -0.07
C THR A 115 -0.81 8.47 -1.35
N VAL A 116 -1.74 8.95 -2.18
CA VAL A 116 -1.43 9.78 -3.38
C VAL A 116 -0.69 11.06 -2.97
N TYR A 117 -1.16 11.75 -1.92
CA TYR A 117 -0.51 12.95 -1.42
C TYR A 117 0.90 12.69 -0.86
N TYR A 118 1.10 11.62 -0.09
CA TYR A 118 2.43 11.26 0.42
C TYR A 118 3.36 10.78 -0.70
N THR A 119 2.83 10.20 -1.78
CA THR A 119 3.61 9.91 -2.98
C THR A 119 4.09 11.20 -3.66
N TYR A 120 3.23 12.22 -3.76
CA TYR A 120 3.63 13.57 -4.17
C TYR A 120 4.77 14.11 -3.28
N LYS A 121 4.63 14.02 -1.95
CA LYS A 121 5.64 14.52 -1.00
C LYS A 121 6.97 13.78 -1.15
N LEU A 122 6.93 12.45 -1.28
CA LEU A 122 8.11 11.59 -1.47
C LEU A 122 8.85 11.98 -2.74
N ALA A 123 8.16 12.01 -3.89
CA ALA A 123 8.78 12.37 -5.16
C ALA A 123 9.31 13.81 -5.17
N ARG A 124 8.56 14.78 -4.62
CA ARG A 124 9.04 16.16 -4.46
C ARG A 124 10.31 16.23 -3.60
N LYS A 125 10.38 15.47 -2.50
CA LYS A 125 11.52 15.48 -1.58
C LYS A 125 12.77 14.83 -2.18
N VAL A 126 12.60 13.74 -2.93
CA VAL A 126 13.71 13.04 -3.60
C VAL A 126 14.30 13.91 -4.71
N THR A 127 13.42 14.43 -5.58
CA THR A 127 13.80 15.15 -6.81
C THR A 127 14.09 16.63 -6.59
N ASN A 128 13.69 17.21 -5.45
CA ASN A 128 13.62 18.65 -5.21
C ASN A 128 12.77 19.41 -6.25
N ASN A 129 11.85 18.73 -6.95
CA ASN A 129 11.01 19.31 -7.98
C ASN A 129 9.52 19.08 -7.65
N PRO A 130 8.71 20.13 -7.44
CA PRO A 130 7.29 19.96 -7.09
C PRO A 130 6.45 19.39 -8.25
N PHE A 131 6.79 19.66 -9.51
CA PHE A 131 6.08 19.11 -10.67
C PHE A 131 6.34 17.62 -10.83
N ALA A 132 7.54 17.16 -10.48
CA ALA A 132 7.84 15.72 -10.39
C ALA A 132 6.99 15.03 -9.32
N GLY A 133 6.74 15.72 -8.20
CA GLY A 133 5.78 15.28 -7.19
C GLY A 133 4.37 15.13 -7.76
N VAL A 134 3.87 16.14 -8.50
CA VAL A 134 2.52 16.11 -9.11
C VAL A 134 2.42 14.93 -10.07
N LEU A 135 3.45 14.72 -10.88
CA LEU A 135 3.50 13.63 -11.84
C LEU A 135 3.48 12.25 -11.17
N ALA A 136 4.23 12.08 -10.08
CA ALA A 136 4.21 10.84 -9.31
C ALA A 136 2.84 10.54 -8.70
N ALA A 137 2.17 11.56 -8.15
CA ALA A 137 0.79 11.43 -7.67
C ALA A 137 -0.18 11.08 -8.81
N PHE A 138 -0.03 11.70 -9.97
CA PHE A 138 -0.86 11.42 -11.15
C PHE A 138 -0.69 9.97 -11.63
N PHE A 139 0.54 9.45 -11.67
CA PHE A 139 0.79 8.06 -12.04
C PHE A 139 0.17 7.08 -11.04
N LEU A 140 0.33 7.29 -9.74
CA LEU A 140 -0.28 6.41 -8.74
C LEU A 140 -1.82 6.46 -8.81
N ALA A 141 -2.40 7.65 -9.00
CA ALA A 141 -3.84 7.84 -9.16
C ALA A 141 -4.42 7.17 -10.43
N ASN A 142 -3.57 6.72 -11.34
CA ASN A 142 -3.94 6.01 -12.57
C ASN A 142 -3.49 4.54 -12.59
N THR A 143 -2.85 4.04 -11.54
CA THR A 143 -2.55 2.60 -11.41
C THR A 143 -3.85 1.86 -11.11
N LEU A 144 -4.40 1.16 -12.11
CA LEU A 144 -5.77 0.63 -12.07
C LEU A 144 -6.04 -0.25 -10.84
N MET A 145 -5.14 -1.18 -10.49
CA MET A 145 -5.31 -2.02 -9.30
C MET A 145 -5.31 -1.21 -8.00
N PHE A 146 -4.47 -0.19 -7.91
CA PHE A 146 -4.41 0.69 -6.72
C PHE A 146 -5.74 1.42 -6.51
N VAL A 147 -6.32 2.01 -7.56
CA VAL A 147 -7.63 2.69 -7.44
C VAL A 147 -8.75 1.70 -7.17
N PHE A 148 -8.74 0.53 -7.80
CA PHE A 148 -9.73 -0.52 -7.57
C PHE A 148 -9.76 -0.98 -6.11
N VAL A 149 -8.59 -1.24 -5.51
CA VAL A 149 -8.45 -1.59 -4.08
C VAL A 149 -8.82 -0.41 -3.17
N SER A 150 -8.56 0.83 -3.61
CA SER A 150 -8.92 2.05 -2.87
C SER A 150 -10.43 2.21 -2.68
N GLY A 151 -11.23 1.72 -3.63
CA GLY A 151 -12.70 1.67 -3.50
C GLY A 151 -13.23 0.49 -2.68
N GLY A 152 -12.36 -0.40 -2.21
CA GLY A 152 -12.73 -1.60 -1.45
C GLY A 152 -12.61 -1.45 0.06
N ILE A 153 -13.32 -2.30 0.80
CA ILE A 153 -13.12 -2.46 2.25
C ILE A 153 -11.95 -3.42 2.44
N GLY A 154 -10.81 -2.91 2.92
CA GLY A 154 -9.62 -3.72 3.17
C GLY A 154 -8.49 -2.93 3.82
N TYR A 155 -7.70 -3.63 4.65
CA TYR A 155 -6.55 -3.05 5.36
C TYR A 155 -5.45 -2.53 4.44
N ASP A 156 -5.48 -2.88 3.15
CA ASP A 156 -4.43 -2.54 2.20
C ASP A 156 -4.32 -1.02 2.05
N ASN A 157 -5.43 -0.29 2.16
CA ASN A 157 -5.46 1.16 2.01
C ASN A 157 -4.72 1.89 3.15
N LEU A 158 -4.93 1.48 4.41
CA LEU A 158 -4.21 2.03 5.55
C LEU A 158 -2.74 1.57 5.56
N MET A 159 -2.48 0.31 5.18
CA MET A 159 -1.12 -0.22 5.06
C MET A 159 -0.31 0.57 4.01
N ASN A 160 -0.90 0.85 2.84
CA ASN A 160 -0.23 1.59 1.77
C ASN A 160 0.10 3.03 2.20
N LEU A 161 -0.84 3.69 2.90
CA LEU A 161 -0.61 5.01 3.48
C LEU A 161 0.55 4.98 4.47
N ALA A 162 0.54 4.02 5.40
CA ALA A 162 1.60 3.84 6.38
C ALA A 162 2.96 3.60 5.72
N ALA A 163 3.00 2.78 4.66
CA ALA A 163 4.20 2.48 3.89
C ALA A 163 4.84 3.75 3.33
N VAL A 164 4.09 4.49 2.50
CA VAL A 164 4.64 5.66 1.81
C VAL A 164 4.95 6.81 2.79
N ALA A 165 4.17 6.95 3.87
CA ALA A 165 4.41 7.95 4.89
C ALA A 165 5.69 7.65 5.70
N ALA A 166 5.88 6.40 6.15
CA ALA A 166 7.09 5.97 6.83
C ALA A 166 8.33 6.19 5.94
N ILE A 167 8.26 5.81 4.67
CA ILE A 167 9.37 5.97 3.71
C ILE A 167 9.65 7.45 3.44
N TYR A 168 8.63 8.30 3.33
CA TYR A 168 8.79 9.75 3.19
C TYR A 168 9.56 10.36 4.37
N HIS A 169 9.18 9.99 5.60
CA HIS A 169 9.84 10.50 6.81
C HIS A 169 11.28 9.97 6.93
N LEU A 170 11.53 8.71 6.55
CA LEU A 170 12.88 8.16 6.46
C LEU A 170 13.75 8.89 5.41
N VAL A 171 13.21 9.16 4.22
CA VAL A 171 13.90 9.97 3.19
C VAL A 171 14.20 11.37 3.71
N SER A 172 13.31 11.93 4.54
CA SER A 172 13.52 13.24 5.17
C SER A 172 14.69 13.22 6.15
N VAL A 173 14.86 12.13 6.93
CA VAL A 173 16.07 11.90 7.74
C VAL A 173 17.33 11.88 6.87
N TYR A 174 17.31 11.14 5.75
CA TYR A 174 18.45 11.04 4.82
C TYR A 174 18.79 12.36 4.11
N LYS A 175 17.82 13.28 4.00
CA LYS A 175 18.01 14.65 3.46
C LYS A 175 18.45 15.66 4.52
N GLY A 176 18.63 15.26 5.77
CA GLY A 176 19.12 16.11 6.85
C GLY A 176 18.04 16.97 7.53
N ASP A 177 16.75 16.63 7.37
CA ASP A 177 15.70 17.25 8.17
C ASP A 177 15.85 16.89 9.66
N ASN A 178 15.05 17.52 10.53
CA ASN A 178 15.08 17.29 11.97
C ASN A 178 15.03 15.79 12.33
N PHE A 179 16.15 15.25 12.81
CA PHE A 179 16.31 13.82 13.05
C PHE A 179 15.26 13.26 14.01
N VAL A 180 15.01 13.93 15.13
CA VAL A 180 14.06 13.49 16.17
C VAL A 180 12.64 13.48 15.62
N GLU A 181 12.20 14.58 15.02
CA GLU A 181 10.85 14.69 14.45
C GLU A 181 10.60 13.60 13.40
N GLN A 182 11.50 13.47 12.43
CA GLN A 182 11.32 12.55 11.32
C GLN A 182 11.48 11.08 11.75
N SER A 183 12.33 10.78 12.73
CA SER A 183 12.45 9.43 13.29
C SER A 183 11.20 9.02 14.06
N LEU A 184 10.63 9.91 14.88
CA LEU A 184 9.37 9.66 15.60
C LEU A 184 8.22 9.44 14.61
N LEU A 185 8.09 10.27 13.58
CA LEU A 185 7.07 10.09 12.54
C LEU A 185 7.27 8.80 11.75
N THR A 186 8.52 8.44 11.43
CA THR A 186 8.82 7.14 10.80
C THR A 186 8.36 5.99 11.70
N GLY A 187 8.71 6.02 12.99
CA GLY A 187 8.32 5.02 13.97
C GLY A 187 6.80 4.90 14.13
N ILE A 188 6.07 6.01 14.24
CA ILE A 188 4.60 6.04 14.34
C ILE A 188 3.97 5.35 13.12
N TRP A 189 4.38 5.72 11.90
CA TRP A 189 3.81 5.12 10.68
C TRP A 189 4.20 3.66 10.49
N VAL A 190 5.41 3.28 10.90
CA VAL A 190 5.85 1.87 10.92
C VAL A 190 4.97 1.03 11.86
N ILE A 191 4.67 1.56 13.05
CA ILE A 191 3.78 0.89 14.00
C ILE A 191 2.37 0.79 13.43
N ILE A 192 1.79 1.90 12.93
CA ILE A 192 0.45 1.94 12.33
C ILE A 192 0.31 0.85 11.25
N GLY A 193 1.27 0.75 10.32
CA GLY A 193 1.24 -0.29 9.29
C GLY A 193 1.33 -1.70 9.88
N SER A 194 2.15 -1.90 10.90
CA SER A 194 2.32 -3.19 11.56
C SER A 194 1.06 -3.66 12.31
N ILE A 195 0.34 -2.75 12.99
CA ILE A 195 -0.93 -3.08 13.66
C ILE A 195 -2.13 -3.09 12.69
N THR A 196 -1.89 -2.75 11.42
CA THR A 196 -2.89 -2.82 10.34
C THR A 196 -2.84 -4.16 9.60
N LYS A 197 -1.65 -4.66 9.25
CA LYS A 197 -1.48 -5.90 8.48
C LYS A 197 -0.18 -6.60 8.84
N LEU A 198 -0.25 -7.92 9.06
CA LEU A 198 0.90 -8.72 9.51
C LEU A 198 2.07 -8.68 8.52
N GLN A 199 1.78 -8.74 7.21
CA GLN A 199 2.79 -8.71 6.15
C GLN A 199 3.58 -7.39 6.14
N TYR A 200 3.11 -6.34 6.81
CA TYR A 200 3.83 -5.08 6.96
C TYR A 200 5.02 -5.15 7.94
N LEU A 201 5.06 -6.16 8.82
CA LEU A 201 6.20 -6.34 9.75
C LEU A 201 7.54 -6.50 9.04
N LEU A 202 7.55 -7.06 7.82
CA LEU A 202 8.78 -7.09 7.05
C LEU A 202 9.18 -5.71 6.56
N LEU A 203 8.25 -4.94 5.98
CA LEU A 203 8.56 -3.59 5.54
C LEU A 203 9.05 -2.74 6.71
N THR A 204 8.49 -2.97 7.90
CA THR A 204 8.98 -2.44 9.17
C THR A 204 10.43 -2.80 9.43
N LEU A 205 10.82 -4.08 9.31
CA LEU A 205 12.21 -4.51 9.46
C LEU A 205 13.14 -3.86 8.44
N ILE A 206 12.72 -3.73 7.17
CA ILE A 206 13.50 -3.09 6.09
C ILE A 206 13.71 -1.60 6.41
N ILE A 207 12.65 -0.88 6.75
CA ILE A 207 12.69 0.54 7.11
C ILE A 207 13.52 0.76 8.37
N PHE A 208 13.34 -0.06 9.39
CA PHE A 208 14.09 -0.01 10.63
C PHE A 208 15.58 -0.28 10.40
N SER A 209 15.93 -1.29 9.59
CA SER A 209 17.32 -1.59 9.24
C SER A 209 17.99 -0.41 8.53
N ALA A 210 17.29 0.24 7.59
CA ALA A 210 17.82 1.40 6.89
C ALA A 210 17.95 2.62 7.82
N TRP A 211 16.98 2.85 8.69
CA TRP A 211 17.06 3.89 9.72
C TRP A 211 18.23 3.65 10.69
N LEU A 212 18.39 2.41 11.16
CA LEU A 212 19.46 2.02 12.09
C LEU A 212 20.84 2.21 11.45
N PHE A 213 21.00 1.77 10.20
CA PHE A 213 22.22 2.00 9.43
C PHE A 213 22.55 3.51 9.33
N PHE A 214 21.56 4.35 9.04
CA PHE A 214 21.75 5.79 9.02
C PHE A 214 22.14 6.35 10.39
N ALA A 215 21.45 5.94 11.46
CA ALA A 215 21.68 6.41 12.82
C ALA A 215 23.10 6.07 13.30
N ILE A 216 23.54 4.83 13.11
CA ILE A 216 24.89 4.37 13.47
C ILE A 216 25.95 5.17 12.70
N LYS A 217 25.80 5.31 11.38
CA LYS A 217 26.79 5.99 10.53
C LYS A 217 26.91 7.49 10.85
N ASN A 218 25.84 8.12 11.31
CA ASN A 218 25.78 9.57 11.51
C ASN A 218 25.69 9.98 12.99
N ILE A 219 25.93 9.07 13.94
CA ILE A 219 25.72 9.32 15.39
C ILE A 219 26.44 10.58 15.90
N LYS A 220 27.64 10.87 15.37
CA LYS A 220 28.43 12.06 15.74
C LYS A 220 27.85 13.39 15.24
N ILE A 221 27.01 13.35 14.20
CA ILE A 221 26.46 14.54 13.52
C ILE A 221 25.01 14.79 13.93
N ILE A 222 24.31 13.76 14.42
CA ILE A 222 22.91 13.84 14.82
C ILE A 222 22.76 14.82 16.00
N LYS A 223 22.00 15.90 15.75
CA LYS A 223 21.62 16.86 16.79
C LYS A 223 20.23 16.49 17.34
N LEU A 224 20.18 16.13 18.61
CA LEU A 224 18.93 15.89 19.32
C LEU A 224 18.33 17.25 19.71
N THR A 225 17.22 17.62 19.07
CA THR A 225 16.49 18.86 19.36
C THR A 225 15.14 18.52 19.98
N PHE A 226 14.90 19.01 21.19
CA PHE A 226 13.66 18.76 21.92
C PHE A 226 12.78 20.01 21.84
N SER A 227 11.90 20.04 20.83
CA SER A 227 10.85 21.05 20.73
C SER A 227 9.56 20.54 21.38
N LYS A 228 8.64 21.45 21.77
CA LYS A 228 7.29 21.07 22.26
C LYS A 228 6.58 20.10 21.30
N LYS A 229 6.74 20.32 20.00
CA LYS A 229 6.24 19.43 18.94
C LYS A 229 6.83 18.03 19.04
N ASN A 230 8.15 17.91 19.24
CA ASN A 230 8.82 16.61 19.38
C ASN A 230 8.41 15.87 20.65
N ILE A 231 8.12 16.59 21.74
CA ILE A 231 7.60 15.99 22.97
C ILE A 231 6.21 15.38 22.71
N ILE A 232 5.31 16.13 22.07
CA ILE A 232 3.97 15.62 21.71
C ILE A 232 4.08 14.40 20.80
N LEU A 233 4.94 14.45 19.77
CA LEU A 233 5.19 13.30 18.90
C LEU A 233 5.79 12.12 19.66
N GLY A 234 6.64 12.36 20.65
CA GLY A 234 7.20 11.35 21.53
C GLY A 234 6.13 10.63 22.34
N VAL A 235 5.21 11.37 22.95
CA VAL A 235 4.06 10.80 23.69
C VAL A 235 3.18 9.97 22.77
N VAL A 236 2.85 10.49 21.57
CA VAL A 236 2.06 9.74 20.58
C VAL A 236 2.78 8.46 20.15
N PHE A 237 4.10 8.53 19.89
CA PHE A 237 4.90 7.37 19.55
C PHE A 237 4.91 6.32 20.66
N ILE A 238 5.08 6.73 21.92
CA ILE A 238 5.03 5.82 23.08
C ILE A 238 3.65 5.14 23.19
N GLY A 239 2.56 5.89 22.97
CA GLY A 239 1.21 5.32 22.94
C GLY A 239 1.06 4.24 21.87
N PHE A 240 1.48 4.52 20.63
CA PHE A 240 1.48 3.52 19.56
C PHE A 240 2.41 2.34 19.85
N LEU A 241 3.58 2.58 20.42
CA LEU A 241 4.51 1.52 20.80
C LEU A 241 3.90 0.61 21.87
N GLY A 242 3.16 1.17 22.83
CA GLY A 242 2.36 0.42 23.80
C GLY A 242 1.35 -0.50 23.12
N LEU A 243 0.61 -0.01 22.12
CA LEU A 243 -0.33 -0.84 21.34
C LEU A 243 0.38 -1.95 20.55
N PHE A 244 1.53 -1.63 19.95
CA PHE A 244 2.34 -2.59 19.19
C PHE A 244 2.86 -3.72 20.10
N LEU A 245 3.46 -3.36 21.23
CA LEU A 245 3.96 -4.32 22.22
C LEU A 245 2.81 -5.08 22.90
N GLY A 246 1.68 -4.42 23.14
CA GLY A 246 0.47 -5.06 23.66
C GLY A 246 -0.08 -6.12 22.71
N LEU A 247 -0.02 -5.92 21.40
CA LEU A 247 -0.42 -6.94 20.43
C LEU A 247 0.65 -8.03 20.30
N TYR A 248 1.83 -7.66 19.82
CA TYR A 248 2.85 -8.63 19.41
C TYR A 248 3.64 -9.22 20.59
N GLY A 249 3.89 -8.43 21.64
CA GLY A 249 4.57 -8.88 22.85
C GLY A 249 3.73 -9.84 23.68
N VAL A 250 2.43 -9.53 23.89
CA VAL A 250 1.51 -10.46 24.57
C VAL A 250 1.35 -11.74 23.76
N ASN A 251 1.24 -11.64 22.43
CA ASN A 251 1.18 -12.82 21.59
C ASN A 251 2.44 -13.70 21.74
N PHE A 252 3.62 -13.09 21.75
CA PHE A 252 4.87 -13.80 21.90
C PHE A 252 4.96 -14.50 23.25
N ILE A 253 4.58 -13.85 24.35
CA ILE A 253 4.59 -14.46 25.69
C ILE A 253 3.54 -15.57 25.80
N ARG A 254 2.32 -15.36 25.31
CA ARG A 254 1.19 -16.28 25.51
C ARG A 254 1.19 -17.46 24.54
N TYR A 255 1.62 -17.25 23.30
CA TYR A 255 1.49 -18.23 22.21
C TYR A 255 2.83 -18.65 21.60
N SER A 256 3.95 -18.10 22.09
CA SER A 256 5.31 -18.31 21.54
C SER A 256 5.42 -17.93 20.06
N LYS A 257 4.52 -17.06 19.57
CA LYS A 257 4.43 -16.61 18.18
C LYS A 257 3.99 -15.16 18.13
N ILE A 258 4.46 -14.42 17.13
CA ILE A 258 4.00 -13.04 16.88
C ILE A 258 2.50 -12.95 16.55
N THR A 259 1.95 -14.02 15.97
CA THR A 259 0.50 -14.19 15.81
C THR A 259 0.11 -15.63 16.14
N PRO A 260 -0.92 -15.85 16.96
CA PRO A 260 -1.40 -17.18 17.29
C PRO A 260 -1.90 -17.93 16.04
N SER A 261 -1.74 -19.24 16.03
CA SER A 261 -2.47 -20.11 15.08
C SER A 261 -3.92 -20.23 15.52
N CYS A 262 -4.83 -20.48 14.58
CA CYS A 262 -6.25 -20.63 14.90
C CYS A 262 -6.48 -21.70 15.97
N THR A 263 -5.77 -22.83 15.89
CA THR A 263 -5.87 -23.95 16.84
C THR A 263 -5.39 -23.64 18.26
N GLN A 264 -4.68 -22.52 18.47
CA GLN A 264 -4.32 -22.05 19.81
C GLN A 264 -5.47 -21.29 20.49
N ILE A 265 -6.52 -20.94 19.74
CA ILE A 265 -7.63 -20.11 20.23
C ILE A 265 -8.97 -20.81 20.07
N LYS A 266 -9.20 -21.47 18.92
CA LYS A 266 -10.43 -22.18 18.61
C LYS A 266 -10.22 -23.69 18.48
N PRO A 267 -11.29 -24.50 18.66
CA PRO A 267 -11.28 -25.92 18.33
C PRO A 267 -10.84 -26.16 16.88
N GLN A 268 -10.22 -27.31 16.63
CA GLN A 268 -9.66 -27.65 15.32
C GLN A 268 -10.71 -27.66 14.19
N GLU A 269 -11.96 -27.99 14.53
CA GLU A 269 -13.09 -28.03 13.59
C GLU A 269 -13.40 -26.64 13.01
N SER A 270 -13.39 -25.60 13.84
CA SER A 270 -13.61 -24.20 13.41
C SER A 270 -12.42 -23.64 12.61
N CYS A 271 -11.24 -24.26 12.70
CA CYS A 271 -10.01 -23.75 12.10
C CYS A 271 -9.76 -24.20 10.66
N ARG A 272 -10.68 -24.94 10.03
CA ARG A 272 -10.59 -25.39 8.63
C ARG A 272 -10.89 -24.24 7.65
N GLY A 273 -10.03 -23.22 7.64
CA GLY A 273 -10.03 -22.19 6.61
C GLY A 273 -9.48 -22.71 5.28
N PHE A 274 -10.14 -22.40 4.16
CA PHE A 274 -9.75 -22.89 2.83
C PHE A 274 -9.69 -24.43 2.74
N SER A 275 -10.57 -25.14 3.49
CA SER A 275 -10.64 -26.61 3.49
C SER A 275 -10.67 -27.18 2.08
N ASN A 276 -11.45 -26.57 1.17
CA ASN A 276 -11.49 -26.95 -0.24
C ASN A 276 -10.08 -27.05 -0.87
N ARG A 277 -9.15 -26.14 -0.56
CA ARG A 277 -7.79 -26.19 -1.11
C ARG A 277 -6.97 -27.34 -0.55
N LEU A 278 -7.14 -27.64 0.75
CA LEU A 278 -6.48 -28.74 1.43
C LEU A 278 -7.11 -30.10 1.08
N GLU A 279 -8.39 -30.12 0.73
CA GLU A 279 -9.13 -31.29 0.28
C GLU A 279 -8.70 -31.73 -1.13
N TYR A 280 -8.38 -30.78 -2.02
CA TYR A 280 -7.92 -31.09 -3.38
C TYR A 280 -6.40 -31.14 -3.54
N HIS A 281 -5.63 -30.52 -2.62
CA HIS A 281 -4.18 -30.48 -2.69
C HIS A 281 -3.57 -30.66 -1.31
N GLU A 282 -2.88 -31.78 -1.11
CA GLU A 282 -2.04 -31.97 0.08
C GLU A 282 -0.80 -31.07 -0.04
N PRO A 283 -0.62 -30.10 0.86
CA PRO A 283 0.55 -29.26 0.81
C PRO A 283 1.78 -30.07 1.20
N PHE A 284 2.70 -30.28 0.26
CA PHE A 284 3.99 -30.89 0.59
C PHE A 284 4.90 -29.84 1.24
N SER A 285 5.63 -30.23 2.28
CA SER A 285 6.53 -29.31 2.97
C SER A 285 7.76 -29.00 2.12
N LEU A 286 8.34 -27.82 2.32
CA LEU A 286 9.63 -27.44 1.73
C LEU A 286 10.75 -28.43 2.07
N ASP A 287 10.61 -29.20 3.16
CA ASP A 287 11.59 -30.21 3.56
C ASP A 287 11.64 -31.39 2.58
N VAL A 288 10.52 -31.68 1.91
CA VAL A 288 10.40 -32.72 0.88
C VAL A 288 10.84 -32.20 -0.51
N PHE A 289 11.01 -30.88 -0.67
CA PHE A 289 11.40 -30.25 -1.94
C PHE A 289 12.72 -30.82 -2.49
N TRP A 290 13.65 -31.21 -1.61
CA TRP A 290 14.90 -31.84 -2.01
C TRP A 290 14.71 -33.13 -2.80
N PHE A 291 13.64 -33.88 -2.54
CA PHE A 291 13.34 -35.15 -3.21
C PHE A 291 12.50 -34.99 -4.49
N GLN A 292 11.91 -33.82 -4.70
CA GLN A 292 11.09 -33.51 -5.89
C GLN A 292 11.69 -32.42 -6.78
N ARG A 293 12.92 -31.98 -6.51
CA ARG A 293 13.56 -30.84 -7.19
C ARG A 293 13.46 -30.93 -8.71
N ASP A 294 13.72 -32.11 -9.26
CA ASP A 294 13.79 -32.31 -10.72
C ASP A 294 12.40 -32.32 -11.39
N ASN A 295 11.32 -32.44 -10.61
CA ASN A 295 9.93 -32.36 -11.07
C ASN A 295 9.25 -31.01 -10.76
N THR A 296 9.96 -30.07 -10.12
CA THR A 296 9.39 -28.77 -9.74
C THR A 296 9.92 -27.65 -10.63
N THR A 297 9.06 -26.67 -10.95
CA THR A 297 9.49 -25.46 -11.67
C THR A 297 10.50 -24.70 -10.83
N ASN A 298 11.72 -24.53 -11.34
CA ASN A 298 12.74 -23.78 -10.61
C ASN A 298 12.36 -22.28 -10.49
N ILE A 299 12.95 -21.59 -9.52
CA ILE A 299 12.61 -20.19 -9.22
C ILE A 299 12.80 -19.25 -10.42
N PHE A 300 13.80 -19.48 -11.28
CA PHE A 300 14.03 -18.64 -12.46
C PHE A 300 12.94 -18.83 -13.50
N GLN A 301 12.57 -20.08 -13.81
CA GLN A 301 11.45 -20.39 -14.68
C GLN A 301 10.16 -19.79 -14.13
N TYR A 302 9.87 -19.98 -12.84
CA TYR A 302 8.71 -19.37 -12.19
C TYR A 302 8.67 -17.85 -12.33
N VAL A 303 9.80 -17.17 -12.08
CA VAL A 303 9.92 -15.71 -12.18
C VAL A 303 9.60 -15.22 -13.59
N PHE A 304 10.29 -15.78 -14.60
CA PHE A 304 10.22 -15.27 -15.96
C PHE A 304 9.01 -15.75 -16.75
N GLN A 305 8.48 -16.95 -16.47
CA GLN A 305 7.36 -17.52 -17.20
C GLN A 305 6.00 -17.15 -16.61
N TYR A 306 5.92 -16.93 -15.28
CA TYR A 306 4.64 -16.70 -14.61
C TYR A 306 4.63 -15.45 -13.75
N TRP A 307 5.50 -15.36 -12.74
CA TRP A 307 5.36 -14.37 -11.68
C TRP A 307 5.47 -12.93 -12.19
N LEU A 308 6.48 -12.61 -13.01
CA LEU A 308 6.62 -11.26 -13.57
C LEU A 308 5.39 -10.87 -14.38
N TYR A 309 4.94 -11.73 -15.30
CA TYR A 309 3.75 -11.48 -16.10
C TYR A 309 2.53 -11.24 -15.21
N LYS A 310 2.33 -12.10 -14.18
CA LYS A 310 1.18 -11.99 -13.30
C LYS A 310 1.20 -10.73 -12.45
N MET A 311 2.37 -10.31 -11.95
CA MET A 311 2.54 -9.08 -11.17
C MET A 311 2.20 -7.84 -12.01
N VAL A 312 2.65 -7.81 -13.26
CA VAL A 312 2.35 -6.73 -14.22
C VAL A 312 0.85 -6.71 -14.54
N GLU A 313 0.29 -7.86 -14.92
CA GLU A 313 -1.12 -8.04 -15.28
C GLU A 313 -2.05 -7.51 -14.19
N SER A 314 -1.73 -7.80 -12.94
CA SER A 314 -2.54 -7.44 -11.79
C SER A 314 -2.13 -6.13 -11.11
N THR A 315 -1.12 -5.42 -11.61
CA THR A 315 -0.80 -4.04 -11.20
C THR A 315 -1.51 -3.01 -12.08
N TRP A 316 -1.44 -3.22 -13.41
CA TRP A 316 -2.06 -2.31 -14.39
C TRP A 316 -3.38 -2.82 -14.97
N GLY A 317 -3.80 -4.03 -14.60
CA GLY A 317 -5.16 -4.55 -14.74
C GLY A 317 -5.88 -4.66 -13.39
N ILE A 318 -7.00 -5.36 -13.38
CA ILE A 318 -7.75 -5.74 -12.18
C ILE A 318 -7.77 -7.26 -12.13
N LEU A 319 -7.15 -7.84 -11.09
CA LEU A 319 -7.19 -9.27 -10.82
C LEU A 319 -7.77 -9.52 -9.44
N SER A 320 -9.03 -9.96 -9.40
CA SER A 320 -9.76 -10.28 -8.18
C SER A 320 -10.93 -11.23 -8.49
N HIS A 321 -12.00 -11.22 -7.70
CA HIS A 321 -13.22 -11.98 -7.99
C HIS A 321 -13.83 -11.60 -9.34
N LYS A 322 -13.62 -10.35 -9.76
CA LYS A 322 -13.80 -9.89 -11.13
C LYS A 322 -12.44 -9.55 -11.72
N THR A 323 -12.24 -9.96 -12.97
CA THR A 323 -10.96 -9.81 -13.67
C THR A 323 -11.17 -8.94 -14.90
N PHE A 324 -10.30 -7.95 -15.08
CA PHE A 324 -10.24 -7.10 -16.26
C PHE A 324 -8.78 -6.83 -16.60
N VAL A 325 -8.34 -7.35 -17.74
CA VAL A 325 -6.92 -7.41 -18.14
C VAL A 325 -6.77 -6.75 -19.51
N PRO A 326 -6.58 -5.42 -19.58
CA PRO A 326 -6.38 -4.72 -20.84
C PRO A 326 -4.96 -4.98 -21.37
N LEU A 327 -4.75 -6.12 -22.05
CA LEU A 327 -3.42 -6.63 -22.45
C LEU A 327 -2.54 -5.59 -23.15
N PHE A 328 -3.10 -4.78 -24.06
CA PHE A 328 -2.34 -3.73 -24.74
C PHE A 328 -1.83 -2.66 -23.78
N SER A 329 -2.69 -2.16 -22.88
CA SER A 329 -2.31 -1.18 -21.85
C SER A 329 -1.24 -1.76 -20.92
N ILE A 330 -1.43 -3.02 -20.49
CA ILE A 330 -0.47 -3.76 -19.65
C ILE A 330 0.89 -3.86 -20.36
N GLY A 331 0.92 -4.22 -21.65
CA GLY A 331 2.14 -4.28 -22.44
C GLY A 331 2.88 -2.94 -22.51
N LEU A 332 2.15 -1.84 -22.74
CA LEU A 332 2.74 -0.50 -22.76
C LEU A 332 3.32 -0.09 -21.40
N HIS A 333 2.63 -0.39 -20.31
CA HIS A 333 3.14 -0.14 -18.96
C HIS A 333 4.38 -1.00 -18.66
N SER A 334 4.42 -2.25 -19.11
CA SER A 334 5.61 -3.12 -19.00
C SER A 334 6.82 -2.50 -19.69
N VAL A 335 6.66 -2.03 -20.94
CA VAL A 335 7.74 -1.38 -21.69
C VAL A 335 8.20 -0.11 -20.97
N LEU A 336 7.27 0.69 -20.47
CA LEU A 336 7.60 1.89 -19.69
C LEU A 336 8.33 1.55 -18.38
N ALA A 337 7.93 0.49 -17.68
CA ALA A 337 8.58 0.02 -16.46
C ALA A 337 9.99 -0.50 -16.73
N LEU A 338 10.20 -1.25 -17.81
CA LEU A 338 11.52 -1.67 -18.26
C LEU A 338 12.40 -0.47 -18.63
N TRP A 339 11.84 0.53 -19.31
CA TRP A 339 12.53 1.79 -19.62
C TRP A 339 12.91 2.57 -18.34
N ALA A 340 12.04 2.57 -17.32
CA ALA A 340 12.32 3.15 -16.01
C ALA A 340 13.47 2.43 -15.29
N VAL A 341 13.46 1.10 -15.27
CA VAL A 341 14.55 0.28 -14.70
C VAL A 341 15.85 0.49 -15.46
N GLY A 342 15.82 0.51 -16.80
CA GLY A 342 17.00 0.81 -17.62
C GLY A 342 17.56 2.21 -17.37
N SER A 343 16.69 3.21 -17.22
CA SER A 343 17.08 4.58 -16.84
C SER A 343 17.69 4.62 -15.44
N GLN A 344 17.14 3.87 -14.48
CA GLN A 344 17.67 3.74 -13.14
C GLN A 344 19.08 3.12 -13.18
N ILE A 345 19.28 1.98 -13.86
CA ILE A 345 20.59 1.33 -13.98
C ILE A 345 21.61 2.29 -14.62
N ARG A 346 21.21 3.00 -15.68
CA ARG A 346 22.10 3.93 -16.42
C ARG A 346 22.50 5.18 -15.63
N TYR A 347 21.59 5.74 -14.83
CA TYR A 347 21.79 7.05 -14.19
C TYR A 347 21.91 6.97 -12.65
N TRP A 348 21.80 5.79 -12.06
CA TRP A 348 22.08 5.58 -10.66
C TRP A 348 23.57 5.74 -10.37
N LYS A 349 23.85 6.40 -9.25
CA LYS A 349 25.18 6.55 -8.70
C LYS A 349 25.09 6.28 -7.19
N PRO A 350 26.04 5.55 -6.57
CA PRO A 350 26.00 5.25 -5.15
C PRO A 350 25.93 6.49 -4.24
N GLU A 351 26.44 7.64 -4.70
CA GLU A 351 26.41 8.91 -3.94
C GLU A 351 24.98 9.49 -3.79
N ASP A 352 24.04 9.07 -4.65
CA ASP A 352 22.62 9.41 -4.50
C ASP A 352 22.00 8.63 -3.35
N LYS A 353 22.27 9.07 -2.11
CA LYS A 353 21.84 8.40 -0.87
C LYS A 353 20.34 8.10 -0.87
N THR A 354 19.52 9.02 -1.37
CA THR A 354 18.06 8.84 -1.43
C THR A 354 17.63 7.86 -2.50
N GLY A 355 18.25 7.90 -3.69
CA GLY A 355 18.03 6.90 -4.72
C GLY A 355 18.40 5.50 -4.21
N THR A 356 19.61 5.35 -3.67
CA THR A 356 20.10 4.08 -3.12
C THR A 356 19.20 3.53 -2.02
N LEU A 357 18.73 4.37 -1.09
CA LEU A 357 17.78 3.98 -0.05
C LEU A 357 16.48 3.41 -0.64
N LEU A 358 15.89 4.12 -1.60
CA LEU A 358 14.63 3.71 -2.21
C LEU A 358 14.78 2.43 -3.05
N ILE A 359 15.91 2.27 -3.74
CA ILE A 359 16.26 1.05 -4.47
C ILE A 359 16.39 -0.13 -3.50
N PHE A 360 17.06 0.07 -2.37
CA PHE A 360 17.20 -0.94 -1.32
C PHE A 360 15.82 -1.39 -0.79
N ILE A 361 14.95 -0.44 -0.42
CA ILE A 361 13.59 -0.75 0.07
C ILE A 361 12.79 -1.52 -0.98
N MET A 362 12.80 -1.04 -2.23
CA MET A 362 12.08 -1.65 -3.34
C MET A 362 12.58 -3.06 -3.66
N ALA A 363 13.89 -3.27 -3.71
CA ALA A 363 14.50 -4.56 -3.99
C ALA A 363 14.27 -5.55 -2.84
N ALA A 364 14.52 -5.14 -1.59
CA ALA A 364 14.35 -6.00 -0.42
C ALA A 364 12.89 -6.46 -0.26
N TYR A 365 11.93 -5.54 -0.39
CA TYR A 365 10.51 -5.89 -0.30
C TYR A 365 10.07 -6.76 -1.48
N SER A 366 10.54 -6.46 -2.71
CA SER A 366 10.19 -7.26 -3.88
C SER A 366 10.73 -8.68 -3.83
N SER A 367 11.98 -8.84 -3.40
CA SER A 367 12.56 -10.16 -3.20
C SER A 367 11.74 -10.97 -2.20
N TYR A 368 11.31 -10.37 -1.10
CA TYR A 368 10.45 -11.08 -0.15
C TYR A 368 9.11 -11.50 -0.74
N ILE A 369 8.40 -10.60 -1.44
CA ILE A 369 7.13 -10.96 -2.07
C ILE A 369 7.32 -12.10 -3.07
N LEU A 370 8.43 -12.09 -3.82
CA LEU A 370 8.79 -13.19 -4.69
C LEU A 370 8.98 -14.50 -3.91
N PHE A 371 9.79 -14.51 -2.85
CA PHE A 371 10.02 -15.71 -2.05
C PHE A 371 8.76 -16.22 -1.36
N MET A 372 7.91 -15.30 -0.87
CA MET A 372 6.64 -15.62 -0.23
C MET A 372 5.67 -16.25 -1.23
N ASN A 373 5.53 -15.67 -2.43
CA ASN A 373 4.70 -16.23 -3.49
C ASN A 373 5.26 -17.58 -3.95
N TYR A 374 6.57 -17.69 -4.22
CA TYR A 374 7.19 -18.95 -4.64
C TYR A 374 7.02 -20.06 -3.61
N ARG A 375 7.22 -19.76 -2.31
CA ARG A 375 6.95 -20.72 -1.23
C ARG A 375 5.49 -21.18 -1.25
N ASN A 376 4.54 -20.27 -1.43
CA ASN A 376 3.13 -20.64 -1.51
C ASN A 376 2.86 -21.51 -2.73
N GLU A 377 3.44 -21.20 -3.89
CA GLU A 377 3.30 -22.02 -5.10
C GLU A 377 3.86 -23.42 -4.91
N VAL A 378 5.05 -23.55 -4.31
CA VAL A 378 5.63 -24.86 -3.98
C VAL A 378 4.68 -25.62 -3.06
N ASN A 379 4.21 -25.01 -1.97
CA ASN A 379 3.30 -25.65 -1.03
C ASN A 379 1.94 -26.06 -1.66
N PHE A 380 1.56 -25.47 -2.79
CA PHE A 380 0.29 -25.77 -3.47
C PHE A 380 0.53 -26.24 -4.90
N SER A 381 1.62 -26.96 -5.17
CA SER A 381 1.88 -27.60 -6.47
C SER A 381 1.67 -26.68 -7.68
N PHE A 382 2.09 -25.42 -7.56
CA PHE A 382 1.96 -24.36 -8.57
C PHE A 382 0.54 -24.13 -9.10
N GLN A 383 -0.48 -24.28 -8.24
CA GLN A 383 -1.88 -23.99 -8.58
C GLN A 383 -2.20 -22.48 -8.67
N HIS A 384 -1.19 -21.61 -8.58
CA HIS A 384 -1.32 -20.18 -8.89
C HIS A 384 -2.24 -19.40 -7.94
N TYR A 385 -2.39 -19.88 -6.70
CA TYR A 385 -3.30 -19.28 -5.72
C TYR A 385 -2.78 -17.95 -5.17
N ALA A 386 -3.66 -16.95 -5.22
CA ALA A 386 -3.49 -15.66 -4.55
C ALA A 386 -2.21 -14.90 -4.93
N VAL A 387 -1.65 -15.13 -6.12
CA VAL A 387 -0.53 -14.34 -6.66
C VAL A 387 -1.08 -13.09 -7.33
N SER A 388 -0.79 -11.92 -6.73
CA SER A 388 -1.30 -10.63 -7.24
C SER A 388 -0.32 -9.48 -6.99
N GLY A 389 -0.24 -8.59 -7.97
CA GLY A 389 0.55 -7.37 -8.01
C GLY A 389 0.13 -6.38 -6.94
N ARG A 390 -1.09 -6.47 -6.40
CA ARG A 390 -1.51 -5.65 -5.24
C ARG A 390 -0.58 -5.78 -4.05
N TYR A 391 0.18 -6.89 -3.92
CA TYR A 391 1.16 -7.05 -2.86
C TYR A 391 2.32 -6.06 -2.97
N PHE A 392 2.53 -5.43 -4.12
CA PHE A 392 3.47 -4.32 -4.31
C PHE A 392 2.91 -2.95 -3.96
N SER A 393 1.63 -2.83 -3.63
CA SER A 393 1.01 -1.53 -3.31
C SER A 393 1.78 -0.72 -2.26
N PRO A 394 2.37 -1.31 -1.21
CA PRO A 394 3.21 -0.58 -0.25
C PRO A 394 4.42 0.15 -0.86
N ILE A 395 4.91 -0.32 -2.02
CA ILE A 395 6.10 0.23 -2.69
C ILE A 395 5.81 0.84 -4.06
N TYR A 396 4.55 0.93 -4.51
CA TYR A 396 4.20 1.63 -5.76
C TYR A 396 4.67 3.08 -5.75
N GLY A 397 4.45 3.80 -4.65
CA GLY A 397 4.93 5.18 -4.51
C GLY A 397 6.45 5.31 -4.61
N VAL A 398 7.20 4.30 -4.16
CA VAL A 398 8.67 4.23 -4.28
C VAL A 398 9.08 4.02 -5.73
N PHE A 399 8.52 3.01 -6.40
CA PHE A 399 8.81 2.71 -7.80
C PHE A 399 8.53 3.91 -8.70
N ILE A 400 7.36 4.54 -8.54
CA ILE A 400 6.95 5.72 -9.31
C ILE A 400 7.88 6.91 -9.02
N THR A 401 8.28 7.10 -7.75
CA THR A 401 9.25 8.15 -7.38
C THR A 401 10.59 7.93 -8.07
N LEU A 402 11.12 6.70 -8.05
CA LEU A 402 12.37 6.34 -8.72
C LEU A 402 12.27 6.56 -10.23
N MET A 403 11.18 6.13 -10.86
CA MET A 403 10.93 6.35 -12.29
C MET A 403 11.02 7.84 -12.66
N VAL A 404 10.27 8.70 -11.97
CA VAL A 404 10.28 10.15 -12.24
C VAL A 404 11.66 10.75 -11.95
N HIS A 405 12.31 10.35 -10.85
CA HIS A 405 13.64 10.83 -10.47
C HIS A 405 14.70 10.52 -11.53
N TYR A 406 14.73 9.30 -12.06
CA TYR A 406 15.71 8.92 -13.08
C TYR A 406 15.38 9.41 -14.48
N PHE A 407 14.09 9.61 -14.82
CA PHE A 407 13.72 10.30 -16.06
C PHE A 407 14.19 11.76 -16.08
N LEU A 408 14.16 12.46 -14.93
CA LEU A 408 14.72 13.81 -14.81
C LEU A 408 16.24 13.85 -15.10
N LYS A 409 16.96 12.75 -14.91
CA LYS A 409 18.41 12.66 -15.14
C LYS A 409 18.79 12.35 -16.60
N ILE A 410 17.82 12.06 -17.48
CA ILE A 410 18.07 11.86 -18.92
C ILE A 410 18.72 13.14 -19.50
N ARG A 411 19.88 13.00 -20.14
CA ARG A 411 20.64 14.16 -20.67
C ARG A 411 19.98 14.79 -21.90
N SER A 412 19.50 13.95 -22.83
CA SER A 412 18.80 14.42 -24.02
C SER A 412 17.44 14.99 -23.67
N VAL A 413 17.22 16.28 -23.98
CA VAL A 413 15.95 16.98 -23.73
C VAL A 413 14.81 16.34 -24.52
N LEU A 414 15.05 15.91 -25.76
CA LEU A 414 14.06 15.25 -26.60
C LEU A 414 13.61 13.92 -25.98
N ILE A 415 14.56 13.05 -25.62
CA ILE A 415 14.25 11.74 -25.00
C ILE A 415 13.55 11.93 -23.66
N LYS A 416 13.97 12.92 -22.86
CA LYS A 416 13.32 13.25 -21.59
C LYS A 416 11.86 13.68 -21.79
N LYS A 417 11.61 14.60 -22.73
CA LYS A 417 10.25 15.05 -23.06
C LYS A 417 9.40 13.88 -23.55
N LEU A 418 9.94 13.07 -24.46
CA LEU A 418 9.25 11.89 -24.98
C LEU A 418 8.93 10.87 -23.88
N ALA A 419 9.88 10.58 -22.97
CA ALA A 419 9.64 9.68 -21.85
C ALA A 419 8.51 10.17 -20.93
N PHE A 420 8.48 11.46 -20.60
CA PHE A 420 7.40 12.03 -19.78
C PHE A 420 6.06 12.08 -20.53
N SER A 421 6.04 12.48 -21.79
CA SER A 421 4.82 12.51 -22.61
C SER A 421 4.22 11.11 -22.75
N LEU A 422 5.04 10.11 -23.08
CA LEU A 422 4.61 8.71 -23.16
C LEU A 422 4.11 8.20 -21.82
N ALA A 423 4.82 8.47 -20.72
CA ALA A 423 4.38 8.07 -19.39
C ALA A 423 3.01 8.69 -19.03
N ILE A 424 2.81 9.98 -19.29
CA ILE A 424 1.52 10.65 -19.06
C ILE A 424 0.41 10.02 -19.90
N MET A 425 0.65 9.80 -21.19
CA MET A 425 -0.32 9.17 -22.07
C MET A 425 -0.66 7.74 -21.63
N ILE A 426 0.35 6.92 -21.33
CA ILE A 426 0.17 5.52 -20.93
C ILE A 426 -0.64 5.42 -19.63
N TYR A 427 -0.27 6.19 -18.60
CA TYR A 427 -1.01 6.18 -17.33
C TYR A 427 -2.42 6.74 -17.47
N PHE A 428 -2.61 7.85 -18.20
CA PHE A 428 -3.95 8.39 -18.43
C PHE A 428 -4.85 7.37 -19.13
N ASN A 429 -4.37 6.78 -20.23
CA ASN A 429 -5.11 5.81 -21.02
C ASN A 429 -5.34 4.49 -20.28
N GLY A 430 -4.45 4.07 -19.38
CA GLY A 430 -4.59 2.85 -18.57
C GLY A 430 -5.38 3.00 -17.27
N GLY A 431 -5.62 4.24 -16.82
CA GLY A 431 -6.33 4.55 -15.58
C GLY A 431 -7.81 4.91 -15.80
N LEU A 432 -8.19 6.14 -15.43
CA LEU A 432 -9.60 6.57 -15.49
C LEU A 432 -10.17 6.51 -16.91
N TRP A 433 -9.39 6.85 -17.93
CA TRP A 433 -9.87 6.78 -19.31
C TRP A 433 -10.22 5.34 -19.71
N MET A 434 -9.41 4.35 -19.31
CA MET A 434 -9.74 2.93 -19.50
C MET A 434 -11.05 2.56 -18.81
N TYR A 435 -11.25 3.05 -17.58
CA TYR A 435 -12.49 2.80 -16.83
C TYR A 435 -13.71 3.38 -17.54
N ILE A 436 -13.64 4.64 -17.97
CA ILE A 436 -14.75 5.34 -18.63
C ILE A 436 -15.04 4.71 -20.01
N SER A 437 -14.02 4.51 -20.84
CA SER A 437 -14.17 3.97 -22.20
C SER A 437 -14.72 2.55 -22.21
N ARG A 438 -14.39 1.74 -21.19
CA ARG A 438 -14.88 0.37 -21.03
C ARG A 438 -16.06 0.26 -20.05
N TYR A 439 -16.65 1.39 -19.64
CA TYR A 439 -17.70 1.38 -18.61
C TYR A 439 -18.94 0.61 -19.07
N ALA A 440 -19.48 0.95 -20.24
CA ALA A 440 -20.68 0.34 -20.77
C ALA A 440 -20.50 -1.15 -21.12
N GLU A 441 -19.28 -1.60 -21.41
CA GLU A 441 -18.98 -2.98 -21.79
C GLU A 441 -18.62 -3.86 -20.59
N VAL A 442 -17.92 -3.32 -19.59
CA VAL A 442 -17.33 -4.11 -18.49
C VAL A 442 -17.89 -3.67 -17.15
N PHE A 443 -17.65 -2.42 -16.77
CA PHE A 443 -17.85 -1.96 -15.39
C PHE A 443 -19.33 -1.77 -15.02
N ILE A 444 -20.22 -1.59 -15.99
CA ILE A 444 -21.66 -1.49 -15.77
C ILE A 444 -22.23 -2.77 -15.13
N HIS A 445 -21.63 -3.93 -15.42
CA HIS A 445 -21.98 -5.23 -14.87
C HIS A 445 -21.38 -5.48 -13.49
N TRP A 446 -20.51 -4.57 -13.02
CA TRP A 446 -19.85 -4.64 -11.73
C TRP A 446 -20.43 -3.62 -10.76
N ARG A 447 -21.67 -3.15 -10.94
CA ARG A 447 -22.31 -2.25 -9.97
C ARG A 447 -22.77 -3.02 -8.73
N LEU A 448 -22.55 -2.46 -7.54
CA LEU A 448 -23.02 -3.02 -6.27
C LEU A 448 -24.55 -3.06 -6.13
N TYR A 449 -25.23 -2.07 -6.70
CA TYR A 449 -26.68 -1.95 -6.70
C TYR A 449 -27.16 -1.98 -8.14
N LYS A 450 -28.10 -2.90 -8.44
CA LYS A 450 -28.84 -2.92 -9.70
C LYS A 450 -30.09 -2.08 -9.57
#